data_AF-A0A523Z674-F1
#
_entry.id   AF-A0A523Z674-F1
#
_cell.length_a   1.000
_cell.length_b   1.000
_cell.length_c   1.000
_cell.angle_alpha   90.00
_cell.angle_beta   90.00
_cell.angle_gamma   90.00
#
_symmetry.space_group_name_H-M   'P 1'
#
loop_
_entity.id
_entity.type
_entity.pdbx_description
1 polymer ?
#
loop_
_entity_poly.entity_id
_entity_poly.type
_entity_poly.pdbx_seq_one_letter_code
_entity_poly.pdbx_strand_id
1 'polypeptide(L)'
;ELRIFPRDENLDIMNEFLNRGEHQSIPTFVFYDRDHRYMAHWTERPAKANAEMGQVTALFQGKDGEEARALYNEFQQGAVWASWRQETVRELRELLQEECG
;
A
#
# COMPACT_ATOMS: atom_id res chain seq x y z
N GLU A 1 -9.74 11.43 12.84
CA GLU A 1 -10.77 10.37 12.71
C GLU A 1 -10.30 9.39 11.62
N LEU A 2 -10.63 8.11 11.71
CA LEU A 2 -10.35 7.12 10.66
C LEU A 2 -11.67 6.66 10.04
N ARG A 3 -11.77 6.74 8.71
CA ARG A 3 -12.88 6.18 7.94
C ARG A 3 -12.32 5.19 6.91
N ILE A 4 -13.01 4.07 6.75
CA ILE A 4 -12.61 3.01 5.83
C ILE A 4 -13.73 2.84 4.80
N PHE A 5 -13.37 2.94 3.54
CA PHE A 5 -14.28 2.81 2.41
C PHE A 5 -13.88 1.56 1.59
N PRO A 6 -14.70 0.50 1.55
CA PRO A 6 -14.44 -0.64 0.68
C PRO A 6 -14.39 -0.18 -0.79
N ARG A 7 -13.27 -0.43 -1.47
CA ARG A 7 -13.03 0.05 -2.84
C ARG A 7 -14.18 -0.29 -3.78
N ASP A 8 -14.58 -1.56 -3.79
CA ASP A 8 -15.53 -2.09 -4.77
C ASP A 8 -16.95 -1.49 -4.60
N GLU A 9 -17.23 -0.87 -3.45
CA GLU A 9 -18.48 -0.18 -3.15
C GLU A 9 -18.39 1.35 -3.32
N ASN A 10 -17.18 1.90 -3.49
CA ASN A 10 -16.90 3.34 -3.47
C ASN A 10 -15.99 3.74 -4.66
N LEU A 11 -16.35 3.31 -5.86
CA LEU A 11 -15.57 3.54 -7.08
C LEU A 11 -15.48 5.02 -7.46
N ASP A 12 -16.50 5.81 -7.13
CA ASP A 12 -16.50 7.27 -7.28
C ASP A 12 -15.35 7.91 -6.49
N ILE A 13 -15.14 7.48 -5.24
CA ILE A 13 -14.01 7.93 -4.42
C ILE A 13 -12.69 7.39 -4.97
N MET A 14 -12.63 6.09 -5.29
CA MET A 14 -11.39 5.46 -5.75
C MET A 14 -10.86 6.06 -7.06
N ASN A 15 -11.74 6.47 -7.97
CA ASN A 15 -11.37 7.05 -9.26
C ASN A 15 -10.66 8.41 -9.13
N GLU A 16 -10.81 9.11 -8.01
CA GLU A 16 -10.04 10.33 -7.72
C GLU A 16 -8.57 10.05 -7.38
N PHE A 17 -8.24 8.80 -7.00
CA PHE A 17 -6.92 8.42 -6.47
C PHE A 17 -6.29 7.24 -7.23
N LEU A 18 -6.45 7.23 -8.56
CA LEU A 18 -5.85 6.20 -9.42
C LEU A 18 -4.32 6.23 -9.32
N ASN A 19 -3.74 5.07 -9.01
CA ASN A 19 -2.29 4.88 -9.03
C ASN A 19 -1.79 5.05 -10.47
N ARG A 20 -0.89 6.02 -10.67
CA ARG A 20 -0.37 6.44 -11.99
C ARG A 20 -1.47 6.84 -12.98
N GLY A 21 -2.64 7.24 -12.48
CA GLY A 21 -3.79 7.60 -13.32
C GLY A 21 -4.50 6.41 -13.99
N GLU A 22 -4.11 5.17 -13.68
CA GLU A 22 -4.63 3.98 -14.38
C GLU A 22 -5.24 2.95 -13.42
N HIS A 23 -4.60 2.69 -12.28
CA HIS A 23 -4.94 1.52 -11.47
C HIS A 23 -5.67 1.91 -10.17
N GLN A 24 -6.77 1.21 -9.89
CA GLN A 24 -7.47 1.28 -8.61
C GLN A 24 -6.74 0.44 -7.53
N SER A 25 -5.46 0.76 -7.29
CA SER A 25 -4.60 0.08 -6.33
C SER A 25 -5.07 0.29 -4.90
N ILE A 26 -4.92 -0.74 -4.05
CA ILE A 26 -5.22 -0.68 -2.62
C ILE A 26 -4.04 -1.19 -1.78
N PRO A 27 -3.90 -0.72 -0.52
CA PRO A 27 -4.69 0.35 0.08
C PRO A 27 -4.27 1.74 -0.44
N THR A 28 -5.22 2.67 -0.45
CA THR A 28 -4.95 4.12 -0.62
C THR A 28 -5.34 4.82 0.67
N PHE A 29 -4.38 5.53 1.27
CA PHE A 29 -4.63 6.38 2.43
C PHE A 29 -4.72 7.82 1.96
N VAL A 30 -5.83 8.49 2.28
CA VAL A 30 -6.05 9.90 1.94
C VAL A 30 -6.19 10.69 3.22
N PHE A 31 -5.44 11.78 3.33
CA PHE A 31 -5.37 12.63 4.52
C PHE A 31 -6.01 13.98 4.24
N TYR A 32 -6.84 14.41 5.19
CA TYR A 32 -7.54 15.69 5.17
C TYR A 32 -7.29 16.43 6.47
N ASP A 33 -7.28 17.76 6.39
CA ASP A 33 -7.22 18.63 7.57
C ASP A 33 -8.56 18.64 8.34
N ARG A 34 -8.63 19.45 9.41
CA ARG A 34 -9.85 19.58 10.23
C ARG A 34 -11.02 20.25 9.49
N ASP A 35 -10.74 20.98 8.42
CA ASP A 35 -11.73 21.66 7.58
C ASP A 35 -12.10 20.81 6.34
N HIS A 36 -11.69 19.53 6.32
CA HIS A 36 -11.83 18.60 5.19
C HIS A 36 -11.14 19.06 3.89
N ARG A 37 -10.08 19.85 3.99
CA ARG A 37 -9.22 20.14 2.84
C ARG A 37 -8.24 18.99 2.64
N TYR A 38 -8.11 18.55 1.40
CA TYR A 38 -7.14 17.52 1.01
C TYR A 38 -5.73 17.99 1.36
N MET A 39 -4.94 17.08 1.93
CA MET A 39 -3.52 17.31 2.24
C MET A 39 -2.65 16.45 1.31
N ALA A 40 -2.74 15.14 1.47
CA ALA A 40 -1.93 14.19 0.72
C ALA A 40 -2.59 12.81 0.64
N HIS A 41 -2.07 11.96 -0.22
CA HIS A 41 -2.40 10.54 -0.23
C HIS A 41 -1.18 9.66 -0.49
N TRP A 42 -1.27 8.41 -0.07
CA TRP A 42 -0.27 7.36 -0.28
C TRP A 42 -0.96 6.11 -0.81
N THR A 43 -0.34 5.41 -1.76
CA THR A 43 -0.99 4.32 -2.49
C THR A 43 -0.13 3.06 -2.58
N GLU A 44 -0.77 1.92 -2.35
CA GLU A 44 -0.31 0.55 -2.62
C GLU A 44 0.83 0.03 -1.73
N ARG A 45 2.06 0.49 -1.97
CA ARG A 45 3.28 -0.10 -1.42
C ARG A 45 4.39 0.94 -1.27
N PRO A 46 5.26 0.77 -0.25
CA PRO A 46 6.40 1.66 -0.10
C PRO A 46 7.41 1.44 -1.22
N ALA A 47 8.24 2.44 -1.47
CA ALA A 47 9.27 2.40 -2.51
C ALA A 47 10.18 1.17 -2.37
N LYS A 48 10.53 0.82 -1.12
CA LYS A 48 11.32 -0.38 -0.82
C LYS A 48 10.64 -1.67 -1.30
N ALA A 49 9.35 -1.84 -1.01
CA ALA A 49 8.62 -3.03 -1.44
C ALA A 49 8.54 -3.11 -2.97
N ASN A 50 8.36 -1.98 -3.66
CA ASN A 50 8.38 -1.94 -5.12
C ASN A 50 9.73 -2.38 -5.71
N ALA A 51 10.84 -1.98 -5.10
CA ALA A 51 12.18 -2.38 -5.54
C ALA A 51 12.48 -3.87 -5.29
N GLU A 52 11.96 -4.43 -4.20
CA GLU A 52 12.25 -5.80 -3.76
C GLU A 52 11.24 -6.84 -4.28
N MET A 53 10.07 -6.41 -4.77
CA MET A 53 8.97 -7.30 -5.17
C MET A 53 9.40 -8.34 -6.22
N GLY A 54 10.26 -7.97 -7.17
CA GLY A 54 10.74 -8.89 -8.21
C GLY A 54 11.46 -10.11 -7.63
N GLN A 55 12.22 -9.92 -6.54
CA GLN A 55 12.96 -10.99 -5.87
C GLN A 55 11.99 -11.94 -5.14
N VAL A 56 10.95 -11.38 -4.53
CA VAL A 56 9.91 -12.14 -3.82
C VAL A 56 9.06 -12.94 -4.81
N THR A 57 8.67 -12.35 -5.94
CA THR A 57 7.93 -13.04 -7.00
C THR A 57 8.69 -14.24 -7.56
N ALA A 58 10.03 -14.17 -7.62
CA ALA A 58 10.86 -15.28 -8.09
C ALA A 58 10.75 -16.53 -7.19
N LEU A 59 10.47 -16.36 -5.89
CA LEU A 59 10.31 -17.48 -4.94
C LEU A 59 9.08 -18.35 -5.22
N PHE A 60 8.10 -17.80 -5.93
CA PHE A 60 6.84 -18.48 -6.25
C PHE A 60 6.80 -19.05 -7.68
N GLN A 61 7.87 -18.88 -8.46
CA GLN A 61 7.90 -19.36 -9.85
C GLN A 61 7.80 -20.89 -9.92
N GLY A 62 6.91 -21.38 -10.78
CA GLY A 62 6.69 -22.81 -10.99
C GLY A 62 5.95 -23.53 -9.85
N LYS A 63 5.47 -22.78 -8.85
CA LYS A 63 4.62 -23.28 -7.77
C LYS A 63 3.17 -23.30 -8.20
N ASP A 64 2.44 -24.31 -7.76
CA ASP A 64 0.99 -24.30 -7.92
C ASP A 64 0.32 -23.30 -6.96
N GLY A 65 -1.00 -23.13 -7.10
CA GLY A 65 -1.74 -22.12 -6.33
C GLY A 65 -1.74 -22.36 -4.80
N GLU A 66 -1.66 -23.62 -4.36
CA GLU A 66 -1.66 -23.97 -2.94
C GLU A 66 -0.26 -23.76 -2.35
N GLU A 67 0.78 -24.24 -3.03
CA GLU A 67 2.17 -24.03 -2.65
C GLU A 67 2.52 -22.53 -2.62
N ALA A 68 2.15 -21.78 -3.64
CA ALA A 68 2.39 -20.34 -3.70
C ALA A 68 1.69 -19.60 -2.55
N ARG A 69 0.47 -20.02 -2.19
CA ARG A 69 -0.27 -19.45 -1.05
C ARG A 69 0.44 -19.73 0.26
N ALA A 70 0.90 -20.96 0.48
CA ALA A 70 1.61 -21.33 1.71
C ALA A 70 2.92 -20.55 1.85
N LEU A 71 3.73 -20.49 0.80
CA LEU A 71 4.98 -19.72 0.77
C LEU A 71 4.72 -18.22 0.99
N TYR A 72 3.66 -17.67 0.39
CA TYR A 72 3.30 -16.27 0.59
C TYR A 72 2.91 -15.99 2.05
N ASN A 73 2.13 -16.87 2.67
CA ASN A 73 1.76 -16.75 4.08
C ASN A 73 2.99 -16.80 5.00
N GLU A 74 3.95 -17.69 4.71
CA GLU A 74 5.22 -17.77 5.44
C GLU A 74 6.05 -16.50 5.25
N PHE A 75 6.17 -16.01 4.02
CA PHE A 75 6.86 -14.76 3.70
C PHE A 75 6.30 -13.58 4.49
N GLN A 76 4.97 -13.51 4.68
CA GLN A 76 4.33 -12.45 5.47
C GLN A 76 4.66 -12.48 6.97
N GLN A 77 5.20 -13.59 7.49
CA GLN A 77 5.73 -13.66 8.85
C GLN A 77 7.22 -13.31 8.93
N GLY A 78 7.89 -13.16 7.78
CA GLY A 78 9.32 -12.93 7.67
C GLY A 78 9.75 -11.47 7.89
N ALA A 79 11.06 -11.31 8.10
CA ALA A 79 11.69 -10.02 8.35
C ALA A 79 11.58 -9.05 7.16
N VAL A 80 11.59 -9.55 5.93
CA VAL A 80 11.43 -8.71 4.72
C VAL A 80 10.07 -8.03 4.72
N TRP A 81 8.99 -8.80 4.88
CA TRP A 81 7.63 -8.26 4.99
C TRP A 81 7.48 -7.30 6.17
N ALA A 82 8.04 -7.66 7.33
CA ALA A 82 8.04 -6.76 8.49
C ALA A 82 8.73 -5.43 8.17
N SER A 83 9.85 -5.45 7.43
CA SER A 83 10.56 -4.23 7.02
C SER A 83 9.74 -3.38 6.06
N TRP A 84 8.98 -3.99 5.13
CA TRP A 84 8.09 -3.24 4.24
C TRP A 84 7.00 -2.50 5.03
N ARG A 85 6.42 -3.12 6.07
CA ARG A 85 5.45 -2.43 6.93
C ARG A 85 6.05 -1.23 7.66
N GLN A 86 7.31 -1.34 8.11
CA GLN A 86 8.01 -0.22 8.74
C GLN A 86 8.25 0.91 7.75
N GLU A 87 8.63 0.59 6.51
CA GLU A 87 8.79 1.59 5.46
C GLU A 87 7.48 2.29 5.08
N THR A 88 6.35 1.57 5.04
CA THR A 88 5.03 2.19 4.88
C THR A 88 4.79 3.24 5.96
N VAL A 89 5.05 2.92 7.23
CA VAL A 89 4.87 3.88 8.33
C VAL A 89 5.84 5.04 8.21
N ARG A 90 7.11 4.80 7.83
CA ARG A 90 8.10 5.85 7.62
C ARG A 90 7.65 6.83 6.54
N GLU A 91 7.29 6.34 5.35
CA GLU A 91 6.85 7.17 4.22
C GLU A 91 5.58 7.96 4.55
N LEU A 92 4.60 7.34 5.22
CA LEU A 92 3.39 8.05 5.67
C LEU A 92 3.71 9.19 6.65
N ARG A 93 4.68 8.99 7.56
CA ARG A 93 5.11 10.04 8.48
C ARG A 93 5.83 11.17 7.78
N GLU A 94 6.73 10.85 6.84
CA GLU A 94 7.46 11.84 6.05
C GLU A 94 6.49 12.68 5.21
N LEU A 95 5.56 12.04 4.50
CA LEU A 95 4.51 12.69 3.73
C LEU A 95 3.71 13.70 4.57
N LEU A 96 3.28 13.30 5.77
CA LEU A 96 2.52 14.18 6.64
C LEU A 96 3.37 15.29 7.28
N GLN A 97 4.66 15.05 7.51
CA GLN A 97 5.58 16.07 8.01
C GLN A 97 5.81 17.17 6.96
N GLU A 98 5.89 16.82 5.68
CA GLU A 98 6.03 17.78 4.58
C GLU A 98 4.79 18.68 4.44
N GLU A 99 3.58 18.15 4.67
CA GLU A 99 2.33 18.91 4.57
C GLU A 99 2.00 19.73 5.83
N CYS A 100 2.54 19.35 7.00
CA CYS A 100 2.22 19.98 8.29
C CYS A 100 3.33 20.84 8.90
N GLY A 101 4.56 20.74 8.37
CA GLY A 101 5.76 21.44 8.88
C GLY A 101 5.90 22.85 8.32
#